data_AF-A0A1I7TB55-F1
#
_entry.id   AF-A0A1I7TB55-F1
#
_cell.length_a   1.000
_cell.length_b   1.000
_cell.length_c   1.000
_cell.angle_alpha   90.00
_cell.angle_beta   90.00
_cell.angle_gamma   90.00
#
_symmetry.space_group_name_H-M   'P 1'
#
loop_
_entity.id
_entity.type
_entity.pdbx_description
1 polymer ?
#
loop_
_entity_poly.entity_id
_entity_poly.type
_entity_poly.pdbx_seq_one_letter_code
_entity_poly.pdbx_strand_id
1 'polypeptide(L)'
;MTVSLVPTIVRLIVDSSPSSPSFTSSTPSTSSAPPLTSPIQIDEIQKMNDHFFKMDSNLNKSRRMAFTNSRLLDIFSGMCKMPFEKHQLQPFDFRTYRGYQKQEYVMLFNYANTLPGFQDLSNASQNFLFRIACGVDFVISSSYYTNCIGTESKLLINQDGTYIQMMPLPLLGDEPGTELMFTKKEELEKYKNIIKPRVKSWIEFMPLYEALHPSFEENCILKALCCWQTAHFNLQECDKDTSEVMELVNSLIIMSFFEIMDGDPLINEILSTTTLFS
;
A
#
# COMPACT_ATOMS: atom_id res chain seq x y z
N MET A 1 -15.11 23.45 -11.01
CA MET A 1 -15.18 22.13 -11.66
C MET A 1 -14.16 21.23 -10.98
N THR A 2 -14.59 20.49 -9.96
CA THR A 2 -13.75 19.56 -9.20
C THR A 2 -14.18 18.15 -9.54
N VAL A 3 -13.47 17.51 -10.46
CA VAL A 3 -13.66 16.09 -10.77
C VAL A 3 -13.10 15.31 -9.59
N SER A 4 -13.97 14.62 -8.85
CA SER A 4 -13.55 13.67 -7.82
C SER A 4 -12.73 12.57 -8.49
N LEU A 5 -11.44 12.48 -8.18
CA LEU A 5 -10.49 11.53 -8.77
C LEU A 5 -10.54 10.13 -8.11
N VAL A 6 -11.26 10.00 -6.99
CA VAL A 6 -11.39 8.74 -6.24
C VAL A 6 -12.14 7.66 -7.04
N PRO A 7 -13.27 7.95 -7.73
CA PRO A 7 -13.96 6.94 -8.54
C PRO A 7 -13.19 6.55 -9.82
N THR A 8 -12.29 7.41 -10.31
CA THR A 8 -11.55 7.18 -11.56
C THR A 8 -10.40 6.18 -11.37
N ILE A 9 -9.77 6.15 -10.19
CA ILE A 9 -8.71 5.19 -9.88
C ILE A 9 -9.29 3.77 -9.76
N VAL A 10 -10.49 3.62 -9.20
CA VAL A 10 -11.20 2.32 -9.12
C VAL A 10 -11.73 1.88 -10.49
N ARG A 11 -12.13 2.81 -11.37
CA ARG A 11 -12.64 2.47 -12.71
C ARG A 11 -11.58 2.00 -13.71
N LEU A 12 -10.35 2.52 -13.64
CA LEU A 12 -9.27 2.11 -14.56
C LEU A 12 -8.82 0.66 -14.38
N ILE A 13 -9.23 0.04 -13.28
CA ILE A 13 -8.84 -1.29 -12.88
C ILE A 13 -9.81 -2.37 -13.44
N VAL A 14 -11.07 -2.01 -13.74
CA VAL A 14 -12.14 -2.97 -14.10
C VAL A 14 -12.20 -3.28 -15.61
N ASP A 15 -11.64 -2.43 -16.48
CA ASP A 15 -11.89 -2.50 -17.93
C ASP A 15 -10.79 -3.17 -18.77
N SER A 16 -9.89 -3.96 -18.18
CA SER A 16 -8.89 -4.74 -18.93
C SER A 16 -9.10 -6.24 -18.76
N SER A 17 -10.02 -6.80 -19.54
CA SER A 17 -10.09 -8.26 -19.79
C SER A 17 -9.17 -8.62 -20.96
N PRO A 18 -8.16 -9.50 -20.79
CA PRO A 18 -7.49 -10.13 -21.91
C PRO A 18 -8.14 -11.49 -22.23
N SER A 19 -8.48 -11.67 -23.49
CA SER A 19 -8.82 -12.95 -24.11
C SER A 19 -7.68 -13.96 -23.96
N SER A 20 -8.01 -15.18 -23.54
CA SER A 20 -7.09 -16.29 -23.25
C SER A 20 -6.35 -16.82 -24.49
N PRO A 21 -5.06 -17.15 -24.39
CA PRO A 21 -4.44 -18.16 -25.22
C PRO A 21 -4.13 -19.44 -24.42
N SER A 22 -4.36 -20.57 -25.07
CA SER A 22 -4.11 -21.94 -24.62
C SER A 22 -2.63 -22.22 -24.35
N PHE A 23 -2.32 -22.70 -23.14
CA PHE A 23 -0.99 -23.20 -22.77
C PHE A 23 -0.93 -24.73 -22.83
N THR A 24 0.04 -25.24 -23.61
CA THR A 24 0.48 -26.63 -23.62
C THR A 24 1.40 -26.92 -22.44
N SER A 25 1.21 -28.10 -21.84
CA SER A 25 1.91 -28.58 -20.65
C SER A 25 3.39 -28.88 -20.89
N SER A 26 4.26 -28.44 -19.98
CA SER A 26 5.50 -29.14 -19.69
C SER A 26 5.84 -29.02 -18.19
N THR A 27 6.19 -30.16 -17.61
CA THR A 27 6.37 -30.46 -16.18
C THR A 27 7.62 -29.81 -15.55
N PRO A 28 7.63 -29.57 -14.23
CA PRO A 28 8.68 -28.84 -13.53
C PRO A 28 9.92 -29.71 -13.26
N SER A 29 11.11 -29.18 -13.50
CA SER A 29 12.38 -29.75 -13.04
C SER A 29 12.92 -28.94 -11.86
N THR A 30 13.41 -29.70 -10.88
CA THR A 30 13.81 -29.36 -9.51
C THR A 30 14.92 -28.32 -9.34
N SER A 31 14.70 -27.48 -8.31
CA SER A 31 15.66 -26.95 -7.33
C SER A 31 17.06 -26.56 -7.82
N SER A 32 17.27 -25.25 -7.96
CA SER A 32 18.56 -24.61 -7.75
C SER A 32 18.34 -23.43 -6.80
N ALA A 33 18.76 -23.60 -5.54
CA ALA A 33 18.89 -22.47 -4.61
C ALA A 33 19.83 -21.41 -5.25
N PRO A 34 19.51 -20.11 -5.17
CA PRO A 34 20.34 -19.08 -5.78
C PRO A 34 21.72 -19.02 -5.09
N PRO A 35 22.79 -18.73 -5.84
CA PRO A 35 24.15 -18.75 -5.32
C PRO A 35 24.37 -17.63 -4.29
N LEU A 36 25.23 -17.89 -3.30
CA LEU A 36 25.65 -16.91 -2.29
C LEU A 36 26.08 -15.59 -2.98
N THR A 37 25.39 -14.51 -2.63
CA THR A 37 25.58 -13.16 -3.16
C THR A 37 26.97 -12.60 -2.83
N SER A 38 27.56 -11.85 -3.76
CA SER A 38 28.90 -11.27 -3.57
C SER A 38 28.91 -10.15 -2.52
N PRO A 39 30.04 -9.85 -1.83
CA PRO A 39 30.08 -8.83 -0.78
C PRO A 39 29.64 -7.42 -1.23
N ILE A 40 29.83 -7.08 -2.51
CA ILE A 40 29.40 -5.80 -3.09
C ILE A 40 27.86 -5.75 -3.17
N GLN A 41 27.23 -6.87 -3.52
CA GLN A 41 25.79 -7.00 -3.64
C GLN A 41 25.10 -6.90 -2.27
N ILE A 42 25.75 -7.38 -1.20
CA ILE A 42 25.24 -7.26 0.18
C ILE A 42 25.23 -5.79 0.64
N ASP A 43 26.28 -5.02 0.35
CA ASP A 43 26.35 -3.59 0.70
C ASP A 43 25.30 -2.75 -0.05
N GLU A 44 25.03 -3.09 -1.32
CA GLU A 44 23.97 -2.45 -2.10
C GLU A 44 22.57 -2.75 -1.56
N ILE A 45 22.30 -4.00 -1.19
CA ILE A 45 21.02 -4.40 -0.58
C ILE A 45 20.83 -3.69 0.76
N GLN A 46 21.88 -3.62 1.60
CA GLN A 46 21.78 -2.95 2.89
C GLN A 46 21.48 -1.46 2.76
N LYS A 47 22.13 -0.76 1.82
CA LYS A 47 21.82 0.64 1.51
C LYS A 47 20.38 0.83 1.02
N MET A 48 19.90 -0.10 0.20
CA MET A 48 18.53 -0.09 -0.30
C MET A 48 17.52 -0.25 0.85
N ASN A 49 17.77 -1.20 1.75
CA ASN A 49 16.96 -1.43 2.95
C ASN A 49 16.88 -0.19 3.83
N ASP A 50 18.04 0.38 4.20
CA ASP A 50 18.12 1.59 5.01
C ASP A 50 17.36 2.77 4.37
N HIS A 51 17.42 2.87 3.05
CA HIS A 51 16.68 3.89 2.30
C HIS A 51 15.16 3.69 2.43
N PHE A 52 14.64 2.49 2.20
CA PHE A 52 13.20 2.21 2.36
C PHE A 52 12.72 2.41 3.80
N PHE A 53 13.50 1.97 4.79
CA PHE A 53 13.17 2.20 6.20
C PHE A 53 13.04 3.68 6.50
N LYS A 54 13.98 4.49 5.99
CA LYS A 54 13.99 5.93 6.18
C LYS A 54 12.81 6.60 5.47
N MET A 55 12.42 6.13 4.29
CA MET A 55 11.25 6.62 3.55
C MET A 55 9.96 6.45 4.37
N ASP A 56 9.65 5.23 4.83
CA ASP A 56 8.44 4.98 5.62
C ASP A 56 8.48 5.67 6.99
N SER A 57 9.66 5.72 7.63
CA SER A 57 9.86 6.48 8.87
C SER A 57 9.55 7.97 8.68
N ASN A 58 10.00 8.59 7.59
CA ASN A 58 9.70 10.00 7.29
C ASN A 58 8.23 10.24 6.97
N LEU A 59 7.58 9.30 6.28
CA LEU A 59 6.13 9.35 6.03
C LEU A 59 5.36 9.27 7.36
N ASN A 60 5.74 8.36 8.26
CA ASN A 60 5.16 8.24 9.59
C ASN A 60 5.39 9.50 10.45
N LYS A 61 6.57 10.12 10.39
CA LYS A 61 6.82 11.41 11.05
C LYS A 61 5.89 12.50 10.53
N SER A 62 5.69 12.54 9.21
CA SER A 62 4.79 13.52 8.58
C SER A 62 3.33 13.32 9.02
N ARG A 63 2.88 12.06 9.09
CA ARG A 63 1.55 11.69 9.62
C ARG A 63 1.38 12.08 11.08
N ARG A 64 2.37 11.74 11.91
CA ARG A 64 2.38 12.12 13.33
C ARG A 64 2.27 13.63 13.51
N MET A 65 3.03 14.40 12.72
CA MET A 65 3.00 15.87 12.75
C MET A 65 1.65 16.45 12.32
N ALA A 66 0.97 15.83 11.37
CA ALA A 66 -0.28 16.35 10.81
C ALA A 66 -1.53 15.95 11.60
N PHE A 67 -1.52 14.75 12.21
CA PHE A 67 -2.74 14.12 12.74
C PHE A 67 -2.70 13.85 14.25
N THR A 68 -1.63 14.23 14.93
CA THR A 68 -1.52 14.06 16.39
C THR A 68 -1.10 15.36 17.07
N ASN A 69 -1.27 15.41 18.38
CA ASN A 69 -0.78 16.51 19.22
C ASN A 69 0.64 16.23 19.77
N SER A 70 1.43 15.39 19.09
CA SER A 70 2.79 15.05 19.52
C SER A 70 3.70 16.28 19.52
N ARG A 71 4.62 16.36 20.50
CA ARG A 71 5.57 17.49 20.54
C ARG A 71 6.59 17.33 19.41
N LEU A 72 7.00 18.43 18.80
CA LEU A 72 7.99 18.43 17.71
C LEU A 72 9.28 17.69 18.07
N LEU A 73 9.77 17.83 19.31
CA LEU A 73 10.96 17.12 19.79
C LEU A 73 10.83 15.60 19.67
N ASP A 74 9.64 15.05 19.95
CA ASP A 74 9.39 13.61 19.89
C ASP A 74 9.35 13.11 18.43
N ILE A 75 9.08 14.00 17.45
CA ILE A 75 9.03 13.68 16.02
C ILE A 75 10.42 13.53 15.40
N PHE A 76 11.40 14.32 15.86
CA PHE A 76 12.77 14.28 15.33
C PHE A 76 13.64 13.18 15.97
N SER A 77 13.12 12.46 16.96
CA SER A 77 13.83 11.36 17.61
C SER A 77 13.73 10.05 16.82
N GLY A 78 14.88 9.44 16.50
CA GLY A 78 14.99 8.07 15.99
C GLY A 78 14.15 7.74 14.74
N MET A 79 13.87 6.44 14.59
CA MET A 79 13.01 5.89 13.53
C MET A 79 11.55 5.89 13.99
N CYS A 80 10.66 6.49 13.19
CA CYS A 80 9.23 6.50 13.47
C CYS A 80 8.57 5.27 12.85
N LYS A 81 8.52 4.16 13.59
CA LYS A 81 7.91 2.92 13.10
C LYS A 81 6.37 3.01 13.04
N MET A 82 5.76 3.69 14.01
CA MET A 82 4.31 3.83 14.14
C MET A 82 3.93 5.31 14.36
N PRO A 83 3.10 5.94 13.52
CA PRO A 83 2.77 7.36 13.66
C PRO A 83 1.80 7.65 14.82
N PHE A 84 0.95 6.69 15.20
CA PHE A 84 -0.15 6.90 16.15
C PHE A 84 -0.05 5.99 17.38
N GLU A 85 -0.46 6.53 18.51
CA GLU A 85 -0.80 5.74 19.69
C GLU A 85 -2.32 5.52 19.77
N LYS A 86 -2.74 4.42 20.40
CA LYS A 86 -4.15 4.03 20.46
C LYS A 86 -5.07 5.14 21.00
N HIS A 87 -4.60 5.90 21.99
CA HIS A 87 -5.37 6.98 22.61
C HIS A 87 -5.50 8.23 21.72
N GLN A 88 -4.68 8.35 20.67
CA GLN A 88 -4.71 9.47 19.73
C GLN A 88 -5.72 9.24 18.59
N LEU A 89 -6.14 7.99 18.38
CA LEU A 89 -7.02 7.61 17.29
C LEU A 89 -8.44 8.15 17.46
N GLN A 90 -9.08 8.53 16.35
CA GLN A 90 -10.45 9.07 16.34
C GLN A 90 -11.39 8.24 15.45
N PRO A 91 -12.69 8.14 15.77
CA PRO A 91 -13.64 7.49 14.87
C PRO A 91 -13.67 8.17 13.49
N PHE A 92 -13.63 7.38 12.43
CA PHE A 92 -13.80 7.86 11.07
C PHE A 92 -15.23 8.38 10.84
N ASP A 93 -15.36 9.58 10.28
CA ASP A 93 -16.65 10.15 9.88
C ASP A 93 -16.67 10.46 8.37
N PHE A 94 -17.44 9.68 7.63
CA PHE A 94 -17.58 9.85 6.18
C PHE A 94 -18.22 11.19 5.79
N ARG A 95 -18.98 11.83 6.69
CA ARG A 95 -19.65 13.11 6.38
C ARG A 95 -18.63 14.24 6.32
N THR A 96 -17.70 14.26 7.25
CA THR A 96 -16.61 15.25 7.29
C THR A 96 -15.44 14.90 6.37
N TYR A 97 -15.28 13.63 5.98
CA TYR A 97 -14.24 13.19 5.05
C TYR A 97 -14.30 13.92 3.71
N ARG A 98 -13.21 14.54 3.27
CA ARG A 98 -13.16 15.31 2.01
C ARG A 98 -12.35 14.63 0.91
N GLY A 99 -12.04 13.35 1.08
CA GLY A 99 -10.99 12.69 0.30
C GLY A 99 -9.61 13.03 0.87
N TYR A 100 -8.58 12.60 0.13
CA TYR A 100 -7.20 13.00 0.41
C TYR A 100 -7.09 14.52 0.42
N GLN A 101 -6.65 15.07 1.55
CA GLN A 101 -6.36 16.48 1.66
C GLN A 101 -5.03 16.80 1.00
N LYS A 102 -4.83 18.07 0.63
CA LYS A 102 -3.60 18.53 -0.04
C LYS A 102 -2.34 18.10 0.73
N GLN A 103 -2.37 18.12 2.07
CA GLN A 103 -1.24 17.68 2.89
C GLN A 103 -0.91 16.20 2.73
N GLU A 104 -1.91 15.32 2.63
CA GLU A 104 -1.70 13.88 2.44
C GLU A 104 -1.12 13.60 1.06
N TYR A 105 -1.60 14.30 0.03
CA TYR A 105 -1.01 14.23 -1.31
C TYR A 105 0.44 14.69 -1.31
N VAL A 106 0.80 15.76 -0.59
CA VAL A 106 2.19 16.21 -0.49
C VAL A 106 3.06 15.17 0.22
N MET A 107 2.57 14.54 1.29
CA MET A 107 3.30 13.48 1.98
C MET A 107 3.60 12.30 1.07
N LEU A 108 2.58 11.81 0.34
CA LEU A 108 2.76 10.69 -0.60
C LEU A 108 3.54 11.08 -1.84
N PHE A 109 3.43 12.32 -2.30
CA PHE A 109 4.23 12.82 -3.41
C PHE A 109 5.71 12.81 -3.01
N ASN A 110 6.05 13.30 -1.81
CA ASN A 110 7.42 13.26 -1.30
C ASN A 110 7.91 11.82 -1.15
N TYR A 111 7.06 10.91 -0.64
CA TYR A 111 7.39 9.48 -0.55
C TYR A 111 7.69 8.88 -1.94
N ALA A 112 6.80 9.07 -2.91
CA ALA A 112 6.95 8.54 -4.26
C ALA A 112 8.20 9.10 -4.96
N ASN A 113 8.48 10.40 -4.83
CA ASN A 113 9.67 11.02 -5.41
C ASN A 113 10.99 10.46 -4.88
N THR A 114 10.97 9.81 -3.70
CA THR A 114 12.14 9.17 -3.11
C THR A 114 12.25 7.69 -3.45
N LEU A 115 11.29 7.10 -4.18
CA LEU A 115 11.43 5.73 -4.66
C LEU A 115 12.64 5.63 -5.62
N PRO A 116 13.53 4.64 -5.44
CA PRO A 116 14.67 4.43 -6.34
C PRO A 116 14.21 4.30 -7.80
N GLY A 117 14.82 5.06 -8.72
CA GLY A 117 14.44 5.06 -10.15
C GLY A 117 13.23 5.91 -10.52
N PHE A 118 12.50 6.51 -9.55
CA PHE A 118 11.30 7.31 -9.85
C PHE A 118 11.61 8.52 -10.74
N GLN A 119 12.73 9.21 -10.50
CA GLN A 119 13.11 10.41 -11.24
C GLN A 119 13.54 10.12 -12.68
N ASP A 120 13.90 8.87 -12.98
CA ASP A 120 14.32 8.42 -14.30
C ASP A 120 13.13 8.10 -15.21
N LEU A 121 11.94 7.92 -14.63
CA LEU A 121 10.69 7.67 -15.36
C LEU A 121 10.19 8.91 -16.10
N SER A 122 9.48 8.71 -17.22
CA SER A 122 8.72 9.79 -17.87
C SER A 122 7.62 10.37 -16.96
N ASN A 123 7.18 11.60 -17.21
CA ASN A 123 6.11 12.24 -16.43
C ASN A 123 4.81 11.42 -16.35
N ALA A 124 4.47 10.70 -17.42
CA ALA A 124 3.29 9.83 -17.46
C ALA A 124 3.48 8.62 -16.53
N SER A 125 4.65 7.97 -16.62
CA SER A 125 5.06 6.85 -15.76
C SER A 125 5.16 7.26 -14.29
N GLN A 126 5.70 8.44 -13.98
CA GLN A 126 5.72 9.03 -12.64
C GLN A 126 4.31 9.25 -12.08
N ASN A 127 3.39 9.80 -12.90
CA ASN A 127 2.00 9.98 -12.47
C ASN A 127 1.32 8.64 -12.17
N PHE A 128 1.60 7.64 -12.99
CA PHE A 128 1.06 6.30 -12.80
C PHE A 128 1.61 5.64 -11.53
N LEU A 129 2.93 5.60 -11.34
CA LEU A 129 3.56 5.04 -10.14
C LEU A 129 3.13 5.78 -8.87
N PHE A 130 2.94 7.11 -8.93
CA PHE A 130 2.38 7.87 -7.81
C PHE A 130 0.97 7.40 -7.41
N ARG A 131 0.09 7.11 -8.38
CA ARG A 131 -1.26 6.57 -8.09
C ARG A 131 -1.19 5.19 -7.48
N ILE A 132 -0.28 4.33 -7.96
CA ILE A 132 -0.03 3.02 -7.38
C ILE A 132 0.45 3.17 -5.93
N ALA A 133 1.43 4.04 -5.67
CA ALA A 133 1.93 4.30 -4.32
C ALA A 133 0.81 4.76 -3.36
N CYS A 134 -0.14 5.56 -3.83
CA CYS A 134 -1.32 5.94 -3.05
C CYS A 134 -2.21 4.74 -2.71
N GLY A 135 -2.48 3.85 -3.67
CA GLY A 135 -3.29 2.66 -3.45
C GLY A 135 -2.62 1.64 -2.53
N VAL A 136 -1.33 1.40 -2.74
CA VAL A 136 -0.52 0.51 -1.90
C VAL A 136 -0.46 1.03 -0.47
N ASP A 137 -0.16 2.32 -0.28
CA ASP A 137 -0.14 2.93 1.05
C ASP A 137 -1.52 2.87 1.74
N PHE A 138 -2.62 3.05 0.98
CA PHE A 138 -3.98 2.93 1.49
C PHE A 138 -4.27 1.57 2.15
N VAL A 139 -3.73 0.48 1.58
CA VAL A 139 -3.93 -0.90 2.05
C VAL A 139 -2.85 -1.32 3.05
N ILE A 140 -1.58 -1.26 2.64
CA ILE A 140 -0.45 -1.81 3.41
C ILE A 140 -0.23 -1.02 4.70
N SER A 141 -0.21 0.31 4.64
CA SER A 141 0.02 1.11 5.86
C SER A 141 -1.16 1.01 6.83
N SER A 142 -2.40 0.94 6.32
CA SER A 142 -3.58 0.72 7.17
C SER A 142 -3.51 -0.62 7.90
N SER A 143 -3.08 -1.67 7.20
CA SER A 143 -2.94 -3.02 7.77
C SER A 143 -1.80 -3.09 8.79
N TYR A 144 -0.65 -2.46 8.48
CA TYR A 144 0.47 -2.34 9.41
C TYR A 144 0.06 -1.65 10.71
N TYR A 145 -0.59 -0.48 10.62
CA TYR A 145 -1.04 0.26 11.80
C TYR A 145 -2.07 -0.52 12.61
N THR A 146 -2.95 -1.25 11.93
CA THR A 146 -3.93 -2.13 12.56
C THR A 146 -3.26 -3.25 13.34
N ASN A 147 -2.27 -3.93 12.77
CA ASN A 147 -1.47 -4.93 13.48
C ASN A 147 -0.72 -4.34 14.67
N CYS A 148 -0.11 -3.16 14.52
CA CYS A 148 0.61 -2.51 15.63
C CYS A 148 -0.30 -2.13 16.79
N ILE A 149 -1.55 -1.72 16.52
CA ILE A 149 -2.54 -1.38 17.56
C ILE A 149 -3.19 -2.62 18.17
N GLY A 150 -3.27 -3.71 17.41
CA GLY A 150 -3.87 -4.98 17.80
C GLY A 150 -5.20 -5.23 17.07
N THR A 151 -5.28 -6.34 16.34
CA THR A 151 -6.46 -6.79 15.58
C THR A 151 -7.62 -7.21 16.50
N GLU A 152 -7.35 -7.49 17.78
CA GLU A 152 -8.36 -7.76 18.80
C GLU A 152 -9.25 -6.54 19.07
N SER A 153 -8.75 -5.33 18.79
CA SER A 153 -9.52 -4.09 18.88
C SER A 153 -10.68 -4.01 17.88
N LYS A 154 -10.63 -4.83 16.81
CA LYS A 154 -11.60 -4.83 15.70
C LYS A 154 -11.73 -3.46 15.03
N LEU A 155 -10.65 -2.69 15.03
CA LEU A 155 -10.54 -1.38 14.39
C LEU A 155 -9.63 -1.48 13.18
N LEU A 156 -10.09 -1.02 12.01
CA LEU A 156 -9.19 -0.76 10.88
C LEU A 156 -8.67 0.67 10.98
N ILE A 157 -7.35 0.82 11.09
CA ILE A 157 -6.69 2.12 11.31
C ILE A 157 -6.33 2.77 9.98
N ASN A 158 -6.71 4.04 9.81
CA ASN A 158 -6.43 4.82 8.60
C ASN A 158 -5.12 5.63 8.74
N GLN A 159 -4.63 6.10 7.59
CA GLN A 159 -3.41 6.90 7.46
C GLN A 159 -3.47 8.29 8.10
N ASP A 160 -4.67 8.76 8.42
CA ASP A 160 -4.97 10.08 9.00
C ASP A 160 -5.22 10.02 10.51
N GLY A 161 -4.91 8.88 11.15
CA GLY A 161 -5.15 8.68 12.58
C GLY A 161 -6.61 8.41 12.93
N THR A 162 -7.48 8.18 11.94
CA THR A 162 -8.86 7.74 12.19
C THR A 162 -8.98 6.21 12.20
N TYR A 163 -10.12 5.68 12.67
CA TYR A 163 -10.42 4.26 12.62
C TYR A 163 -11.85 3.95 12.20
N ILE A 164 -12.05 2.79 11.58
CA ILE A 164 -13.37 2.23 11.26
C ILE A 164 -13.59 0.98 12.14
N GLN A 165 -14.72 0.91 12.84
CA GLN A 165 -15.13 -0.30 13.54
C GLN A 165 -15.48 -1.38 12.52
N MET A 166 -14.84 -2.56 12.63
CA MET A 166 -15.03 -3.68 11.72
C MET A 166 -15.78 -4.86 12.34
N MET A 167 -16.07 -4.82 13.64
CA MET A 167 -16.99 -5.76 14.28
C MET A 167 -18.02 -5.02 15.15
N PRO A 168 -19.32 -5.05 14.81
CA PRO A 168 -19.86 -5.60 13.56
C PRO A 168 -19.31 -4.86 12.34
N LEU A 169 -19.34 -5.51 11.17
CA LEU A 169 -18.95 -4.86 9.92
C LEU A 169 -19.85 -3.64 9.66
N PRO A 170 -19.29 -2.54 9.15
CA PRO A 170 -20.10 -1.40 8.74
C PRO A 170 -20.98 -1.79 7.54
N LEU A 171 -22.12 -1.12 7.41
CA LEU A 171 -23.01 -1.29 6.25
C LEU A 171 -22.25 -0.98 4.95
N LEU A 172 -22.52 -1.74 3.90
CA LEU A 172 -21.87 -1.53 2.60
C LEU A 172 -22.60 -0.49 1.74
N GLY A 173 -23.84 -0.15 2.08
CA GLY A 173 -24.68 0.76 1.31
C GLY A 173 -25.46 0.10 0.19
N ASP A 174 -25.55 -1.23 0.20
CA ASP A 174 -26.37 -2.03 -0.73
C ASP A 174 -27.55 -2.72 -0.02
N GLU A 175 -27.54 -2.74 1.32
CA GLU A 175 -28.54 -3.39 2.13
C GLU A 175 -29.89 -2.65 2.00
N PRO A 176 -31.03 -3.37 1.94
CA PRO A 176 -32.35 -2.76 1.78
C PRO A 176 -32.63 -1.69 2.85
N GLY A 177 -33.08 -0.51 2.42
CA GLY A 177 -33.42 0.60 3.32
C GLY A 177 -32.23 1.45 3.74
N THR A 178 -31.00 1.13 3.29
CA THR A 178 -29.81 1.94 3.61
C THR A 178 -29.90 3.34 3.00
N GLU A 179 -30.54 3.48 1.85
CA GLU A 179 -30.83 4.78 1.22
C GLU A 179 -31.58 5.75 2.14
N LEU A 180 -32.38 5.27 3.10
CA LEU A 180 -33.10 6.09 4.07
C LEU A 180 -32.18 6.72 5.13
N MET A 181 -30.96 6.21 5.28
CA MET A 181 -29.95 6.72 6.22
C MET A 181 -29.17 7.92 5.66
N PHE A 182 -29.38 8.26 4.38
CA PHE A 182 -28.67 9.33 3.68
C PHE A 182 -29.65 10.38 3.16
N THR A 183 -29.24 11.65 3.21
CA THR A 183 -30.13 12.72 2.73
C THR A 183 -30.07 12.85 1.21
N LYS A 184 -28.93 12.50 0.60
CA LYS A 184 -28.66 12.63 -0.84
C LYS A 184 -28.05 11.37 -1.40
N LYS A 185 -28.40 11.04 -2.64
CA LYS A 185 -27.79 9.90 -3.37
C LYS A 185 -26.26 10.01 -3.47
N GLU A 186 -25.73 11.21 -3.69
CA GLU A 186 -24.28 11.46 -3.74
C GLU A 186 -23.57 11.12 -2.42
N GLU A 187 -24.26 11.29 -1.29
CA GLU A 187 -23.75 10.98 0.04
C GLU A 187 -23.62 9.45 0.22
N LEU A 188 -24.63 8.70 -0.23
CA LEU A 188 -24.61 7.24 -0.27
C LEU A 188 -23.49 6.73 -1.19
N GLU A 189 -23.37 7.26 -2.41
CA GLU A 189 -22.30 6.84 -3.34
C GLU A 189 -20.91 7.14 -2.77
N LYS A 190 -20.73 8.30 -2.13
CA LYS A 190 -19.48 8.63 -1.43
C LYS A 190 -19.20 7.62 -0.32
N TYR A 191 -20.18 7.30 0.51
CA TYR A 191 -20.06 6.31 1.58
C TYR A 191 -19.62 4.94 1.03
N LYS A 192 -20.30 4.44 -0.01
CA LYS A 192 -19.98 3.16 -0.67
C LYS A 192 -18.55 3.12 -1.18
N ASN A 193 -18.11 4.19 -1.85
CA ASN A 193 -16.76 4.29 -2.41
C ASN A 193 -15.65 4.32 -1.35
N ILE A 194 -15.97 4.66 -0.10
CA ILE A 194 -15.00 4.69 1.00
C ILE A 194 -15.06 3.39 1.80
N ILE A 195 -16.25 2.95 2.19
CA ILE A 195 -16.42 1.84 3.12
C ILE A 195 -16.22 0.48 2.45
N LYS A 196 -16.72 0.27 1.23
CA LYS A 196 -16.60 -1.03 0.57
C LYS A 196 -15.14 -1.48 0.39
N PRO A 197 -14.21 -0.64 -0.11
CA PRO A 197 -12.81 -1.04 -0.22
C PRO A 197 -12.16 -1.33 1.14
N ARG A 198 -12.55 -0.59 2.19
CA ARG A 198 -12.06 -0.79 3.56
C ARG A 198 -12.54 -2.12 4.15
N VAL A 199 -13.81 -2.46 3.94
CA VAL A 199 -14.37 -3.76 4.36
C VAL A 199 -13.76 -4.91 3.56
N LYS A 200 -13.62 -4.76 2.23
CA LYS A 200 -12.94 -5.76 1.38
C LYS A 200 -11.53 -6.04 1.89
N SER A 201 -10.75 -4.97 2.13
CA SER A 201 -9.39 -5.08 2.70
C SER A 201 -9.40 -5.78 4.07
N TRP A 202 -10.33 -5.44 4.96
CA TRP A 202 -10.46 -6.10 6.27
C TRP A 202 -10.77 -7.60 6.17
N ILE A 203 -11.62 -8.01 5.23
CA ILE A 203 -12.05 -9.41 5.09
C ILE A 203 -11.00 -10.24 4.35
N GLU A 204 -10.47 -9.71 3.24
CA GLU A 204 -9.64 -10.47 2.30
C GLU A 204 -8.14 -10.33 2.59
N PHE A 205 -7.68 -9.14 2.99
CA PHE A 205 -6.25 -8.86 3.12
C PHE A 205 -5.74 -8.94 4.56
N MET A 206 -6.48 -8.36 5.50
CA MET A 206 -6.05 -8.26 6.90
C MET A 206 -5.72 -9.63 7.54
N PRO A 207 -6.47 -10.73 7.31
CA PRO A 207 -6.11 -12.04 7.87
C PRO A 207 -4.78 -12.57 7.34
N LEU A 208 -4.49 -12.36 6.05
CA LEU A 208 -3.22 -12.74 5.43
C LEU A 208 -2.06 -11.91 6.01
N TYR A 209 -2.29 -10.60 6.15
CA TYR A 209 -1.31 -9.67 6.68
C TYR A 209 -1.04 -9.89 8.18
N GLU A 210 -2.06 -10.25 8.95
CA GLU A 210 -1.94 -10.64 10.36
C GLU A 210 -1.14 -11.94 10.51
N ALA A 211 -1.40 -12.94 9.67
CA ALA A 211 -0.67 -14.20 9.67
C ALA A 211 0.82 -14.02 9.31
N LEU A 212 1.14 -13.08 8.40
CA LEU A 212 2.51 -12.73 8.05
C LEU A 212 3.28 -12.08 9.21
N HIS A 213 2.58 -11.35 10.07
CA HIS A 213 3.13 -10.61 11.22
C HIS A 213 4.43 -9.83 10.91
N PRO A 214 4.46 -8.97 9.88
CA PRO A 214 5.69 -8.33 9.46
C PRO A 214 6.21 -7.34 10.52
N SER A 215 7.51 -7.37 10.74
CA SER A 215 8.25 -6.29 11.38
C SER A 215 8.11 -4.98 10.60
N PHE A 216 8.57 -3.88 11.20
CA PHE A 216 8.58 -2.58 10.50
C PHE A 216 9.42 -2.66 9.23
N GLU A 217 10.60 -3.25 9.33
CA GLU A 217 11.57 -3.43 8.26
C GLU A 217 10.95 -4.24 7.11
N GLU A 218 10.35 -5.39 7.39
CA GLU A 218 9.65 -6.22 6.39
C GLU A 218 8.51 -5.47 5.72
N ASN A 219 7.70 -4.73 6.49
CA ASN A 219 6.62 -3.93 5.94
C ASN A 219 7.10 -2.83 4.98
N CYS A 220 8.24 -2.18 5.26
CA CYS A 220 8.80 -1.17 4.36
C CYS A 220 9.16 -1.78 3.00
N ILE A 221 9.80 -2.96 3.00
CA ILE A 221 10.17 -3.66 1.77
C ILE A 221 8.95 -4.20 1.04
N LEU A 222 8.01 -4.83 1.76
CA LEU A 222 6.74 -5.31 1.19
C LEU A 222 5.99 -4.17 0.50
N LYS A 223 5.92 -2.99 1.13
CA LYS A 223 5.28 -1.81 0.55
C LYS A 223 5.99 -1.34 -0.73
N ALA A 224 7.33 -1.27 -0.72
CA ALA A 224 8.10 -0.91 -1.90
C ALA A 224 7.91 -1.93 -3.04
N LEU A 225 7.91 -3.22 -2.72
CA LEU A 225 7.67 -4.32 -3.65
C LEU A 225 6.29 -4.21 -4.30
N CYS A 226 5.24 -3.99 -3.50
CA CYS A 226 3.89 -3.79 -4.03
C CYS A 226 3.83 -2.59 -4.98
N CYS A 227 4.48 -1.46 -4.66
CA CYS A 227 4.51 -0.30 -5.56
C CYS A 227 5.09 -0.64 -6.93
N TRP A 228 6.25 -1.29 -6.95
CA TRP A 228 6.94 -1.57 -8.21
C TRP A 228 6.36 -2.77 -8.97
N GLN A 229 5.94 -3.83 -8.28
CA GLN A 229 5.36 -5.01 -8.91
C GLN A 229 4.01 -4.70 -9.57
N THR A 230 3.15 -3.91 -8.90
CA THR A 230 1.88 -3.48 -9.50
C THR A 230 2.12 -2.53 -10.68
N ALA A 231 3.17 -1.71 -10.63
CA ALA A 231 3.49 -0.79 -11.71
C ALA A 231 4.18 -1.48 -12.91
N HIS A 232 4.93 -2.55 -12.67
CA HIS A 232 5.79 -3.24 -13.63
C HIS A 232 5.07 -3.58 -14.94
N PHE A 233 3.91 -4.24 -14.86
CA PHE A 233 3.17 -4.71 -16.03
C PHE A 233 2.73 -3.58 -16.97
N ASN A 234 2.40 -2.40 -16.44
CA ASN A 234 1.94 -1.27 -17.23
C ASN A 234 3.09 -0.35 -17.70
N LEU A 235 4.17 -0.27 -16.93
CA LEU A 235 5.32 0.57 -17.25
C LEU A 235 6.21 -0.05 -18.35
N GLN A 236 6.32 -1.38 -18.41
CA GLN A 236 7.05 -2.08 -19.49
C GLN A 236 6.50 -1.75 -20.88
N GLU A 237 5.21 -1.45 -21.00
CA GLU A 237 4.60 -1.06 -22.28
C GLU A 237 4.87 0.41 -22.65
N CYS A 238 5.06 1.28 -21.66
CA CYS A 238 5.13 2.73 -21.84
C CYS A 238 6.56 3.29 -21.90
N ASP A 239 7.55 2.62 -21.31
CA ASP A 239 8.87 3.21 -21.03
C ASP A 239 10.02 2.20 -21.28
N LYS A 240 10.21 1.81 -22.55
CA LYS A 240 11.17 0.75 -22.94
C LYS A 240 12.62 1.06 -22.56
N ASP A 241 13.02 2.33 -22.61
CA ASP A 241 14.39 2.76 -22.30
C ASP A 241 14.66 2.76 -20.78
N THR A 242 13.61 2.75 -19.96
CA THR A 242 13.69 2.73 -18.48
C THR A 242 13.48 1.32 -17.91
N SER A 243 13.26 0.32 -18.78
CA SER A 243 13.01 -1.08 -18.40
C SER A 243 14.16 -1.69 -17.60
N GLU A 244 15.42 -1.39 -17.97
CA GLU A 244 16.59 -1.95 -17.28
C GLU A 244 16.72 -1.44 -15.84
N VAL A 245 16.43 -0.15 -15.60
CA VAL A 245 16.44 0.44 -14.25
C VAL A 245 15.32 -0.17 -13.40
N MET A 246 14.14 -0.35 -14.00
CA MET A 246 13.01 -0.99 -13.32
C MET A 246 13.26 -2.45 -12.97
N GLU A 247 13.86 -3.22 -13.87
CA GLU A 247 14.23 -4.62 -13.64
C GLU A 247 15.30 -4.73 -12.54
N LEU A 248 16.27 -3.82 -12.52
CA LEU A 248 17.29 -3.76 -11.48
C LEU A 248 16.67 -3.42 -10.12
N VAL A 249 15.82 -2.39 -10.05
CA VAL A 249 15.12 -1.99 -8.82
C VAL A 249 14.21 -3.12 -8.32
N ASN A 250 13.43 -3.76 -9.20
CA ASN A 250 12.61 -4.91 -8.84
C ASN A 250 13.45 -6.08 -8.33
N SER A 251 14.55 -6.40 -9.01
CA SER A 251 15.45 -7.48 -8.58
C SER A 251 16.05 -7.19 -7.21
N LEU A 252 16.48 -5.95 -6.97
CA LEU A 252 17.00 -5.52 -5.67
C LEU A 252 15.94 -5.56 -4.57
N ILE A 253 14.69 -5.17 -4.86
CA ILE A 253 13.60 -5.25 -3.89
C ILE A 253 13.25 -6.71 -3.59
N ILE A 254 13.20 -7.58 -4.61
CA ILE A 254 12.94 -9.02 -4.43
C ILE A 254 14.07 -9.66 -3.61
N MET A 255 15.33 -9.32 -3.88
CA MET A 255 16.47 -9.79 -3.08
C MET A 255 16.41 -9.27 -1.64
N SER A 256 16.12 -7.99 -1.45
CA SER A 256 15.92 -7.38 -0.12
C SER A 256 14.80 -8.08 0.65
N PHE A 257 13.74 -8.42 -0.07
CA PHE A 257 12.58 -9.10 0.45
C PHE A 257 12.93 -10.53 0.88
N PHE A 258 13.64 -11.30 0.06
CA PHE A 258 14.09 -12.66 0.43
C PHE A 258 15.12 -12.66 1.57
N GLU A 259 15.99 -11.65 1.64
CA GLU A 259 16.97 -11.50 2.72
C GLU A 259 16.29 -11.23 4.06
N ILE A 260 15.27 -10.37 4.07
CA ILE A 260 14.61 -9.97 5.32
C ILE A 260 13.53 -10.97 5.74
N MET A 261 12.81 -11.58 4.79
CA MET A 261 11.64 -12.44 5.07
C MET A 261 11.95 -13.95 5.17
N ASP A 262 13.21 -14.36 5.03
CA ASP A 262 13.69 -15.76 5.15
C ASP A 262 12.88 -16.81 4.34
N GLY A 263 12.22 -16.37 3.26
CA GLY A 263 11.51 -17.23 2.31
C GLY A 263 10.12 -17.74 2.73
N ASP A 264 9.32 -16.97 3.47
CA ASP A 264 7.97 -17.39 3.90
C ASP A 264 7.03 -17.74 2.70
N PRO A 265 6.46 -18.97 2.65
CA PRO A 265 5.50 -19.39 1.62
C PRO A 265 4.24 -18.52 1.50
N LEU A 266 3.77 -17.89 2.59
CA LEU A 266 2.56 -17.08 2.63
C LEU A 266 2.67 -15.82 1.76
N ILE A 267 3.89 -15.34 1.56
CA ILE A 267 4.17 -14.17 0.72
C ILE A 267 3.81 -14.46 -0.73
N ASN A 268 4.15 -15.66 -1.23
CA ASN A 268 3.86 -16.02 -2.61
C ASN A 268 2.35 -16.03 -2.86
N GLU A 269 1.54 -16.33 -1.84
CA GLU A 269 0.08 -16.24 -1.90
C GLU A 269 -0.40 -14.78 -1.96
N ILE A 270 0.17 -13.89 -1.13
CA ILE A 270 -0.16 -12.45 -1.15
C ILE A 270 0.22 -11.80 -2.49
N LEU A 271 1.39 -12.12 -3.05
CA LEU A 271 1.88 -11.56 -4.31
C LEU A 271 1.20 -12.14 -5.54
N SER A 272 0.71 -13.39 -5.48
CA SER A 272 -0.02 -14.03 -6.58
C SER A 272 -1.51 -13.67 -6.62
N THR A 273 -2.06 -13.15 -5.53
CA THR A 273 -3.45 -12.71 -5.44
C THR A 273 -3.64 -11.40 -6.21
N THR A 274 -3.91 -11.52 -7.51
CA THR A 274 -4.10 -10.40 -8.46
C THR A 274 -5.32 -9.52 -8.12
N THR A 275 -6.12 -9.89 -7.12
CA THR A 275 -7.43 -9.30 -6.80
C THR A 275 -7.39 -8.15 -5.78
N LEU A 276 -6.23 -7.90 -5.15
CA LEU A 276 -6.08 -6.80 -4.17
C LEU A 276 -6.14 -5.42 -4.82
N PHE A 277 -5.81 -5.35 -6.11
CA PHE A 277 -5.80 -4.13 -6.91
C PHE A 277 -6.69 -4.24 -8.15
N SER A 278 -7.66 -5.17 -8.16
CA SER A 278 -8.70 -5.36 -9.18
C SER A 278 -10.08 -4.87 -8.69
#